data_AF-A0A0V0H438-F1
#
_entry.id   AF-A0A0V0H438-F1
#
_cell.length_a   1.000
_cell.length_b   1.000
_cell.length_c   1.000
_cell.angle_alpha   90.00
_cell.angle_beta   90.00
_cell.angle_gamma   90.00
#
_symmetry.space_group_name_H-M   'P 1'
#
loop_
_entity.id
_entity.type
_entity.pdbx_description
1 polymer ?
#
loop_
_entity_poly.entity_id
_entity_poly.type
_entity_poly.pdbx_seq_one_letter_code
_entity_poly.pdbx_strand_id
1 'polypeptide(L)'
;MPPPNVTGSLHMGHAMFVTLEDIMIRYNRMKGRPTLWLPGTDHAGIATQLVVERMLATDGVKRADLGRDEFTKRVWEWKQKYIYFLFKSIY
;
A
#
# COMPACT_ATOMS: atom_id res chain seq x y z
N MET A 1 -4.23 11.71 2.14
CA MET A 1 -3.30 10.58 2.03
C MET A 1 -3.35 10.04 0.62
N PRO A 2 -2.39 10.36 -0.25
CA PRO A 2 -2.23 9.61 -1.49
C PRO A 2 -2.06 8.14 -1.08
N PRO A 3 -2.93 7.24 -1.56
CA PRO A 3 -2.89 5.86 -1.12
C PRO A 3 -1.50 5.28 -1.43
N PRO A 4 -0.79 4.75 -0.42
CA PRO A 4 0.50 4.13 -0.66
C PRO A 4 0.30 2.94 -1.61
N ASN A 5 1.05 2.92 -2.71
CA ASN A 5 0.99 1.83 -3.66
C ASN A 5 1.42 0.52 -2.98
N VAL A 6 0.69 -0.56 -3.25
CA VAL A 6 0.88 -1.92 -2.66
C VAL A 6 2.12 -2.64 -3.24
N THR A 7 3.18 -1.89 -3.55
CA THR A 7 4.32 -2.36 -4.36
C THR A 7 5.69 -2.19 -3.74
N GLY A 8 5.83 -1.51 -2.59
CA GLY A 8 7.15 -1.26 -2.02
C GLY A 8 7.13 -0.69 -0.62
N SER A 9 8.17 -1.00 0.16
CA SER A 9 8.30 -0.66 1.57
C SER A 9 8.18 0.85 1.76
N LEU A 10 7.60 1.28 2.88
CA LEU A 10 7.61 2.71 3.23
C LEU A 10 9.05 3.23 3.23
N HIS A 11 9.23 4.39 2.61
CA HIS A 11 10.51 5.08 2.51
C HIS A 11 10.35 6.52 2.98
N MET A 12 11.45 7.25 3.15
CA MET A 12 11.45 8.60 3.73
C MET A 12 10.49 9.57 3.03
N GLY A 13 10.33 9.47 1.70
CA GLY A 13 9.30 10.23 0.97
C GLY A 13 7.85 10.01 1.47
N HIS A 14 7.48 8.78 1.82
CA HIS A 14 6.17 8.50 2.43
C HIS A 14 6.03 9.13 3.81
N ALA A 15 7.07 9.03 4.64
CA ALA A 15 7.09 9.66 5.97
C ALA A 15 6.96 11.19 5.88
N MET A 16 7.64 11.81 4.92
CA MET A 16 7.55 13.25 4.66
C MET A 16 6.12 13.66 4.28
N PHE A 17 5.48 12.97 3.34
CA PHE A 17 4.11 13.28 2.92
C PHE A 17 3.09 13.10 4.06
N VAL A 18 3.17 12.00 4.80
CA VAL A 18 2.28 11.74 5.95
C VAL A 18 2.46 12.81 7.03
N THR A 19 3.70 13.20 7.32
CA THR A 19 4.01 14.24 8.31
C THR A 19 3.41 15.60 7.91
N LEU A 20 3.55 15.99 6.64
CA LEU A 20 2.99 17.25 6.15
C LEU A 20 1.46 17.25 6.24
N GLU A 21 0.80 16.16 5.83
CA GLU A 21 -0.66 16.02 5.96
C GLU A 21 -1.12 16.09 7.42
N ASP A 22 -0.45 15.37 8.34
CA ASP A 22 -0.78 15.38 9.77
C ASP A 22 -0.65 16.79 10.38
N ILE A 23 0.42 17.52 10.05
CA ILE A 23 0.62 18.91 10.49
C ILE A 23 -0.52 19.80 9.99
N MET A 24 -0.88 19.72 8.71
CA MET A 24 -1.96 20.53 8.12
C MET A 24 -3.31 20.24 8.77
N ILE A 25 -3.62 18.97 9.03
CA ILE A 25 -4.88 18.56 9.65
C ILE A 25 -4.96 19.03 11.10
N ARG A 26 -3.90 18.84 11.89
CA ARG A 26 -3.84 19.31 13.29
C ARG A 26 -3.97 20.83 13.36
N TYR A 27 -3.23 21.56 12.53
CA TYR A 27 -3.28 23.01 12.49
C TYR A 27 -4.69 23.55 12.18
N ASN A 28 -5.36 23.00 11.16
CA ASN A 28 -6.70 23.45 10.80
C ASN A 28 -7.75 23.05 11.86
N ARG A 29 -7.59 21.88 12.50
CA ARG A 29 -8.44 21.47 13.63
C ARG A 29 -8.30 22.42 14.81
N MET A 30 -7.07 22.81 15.16
CA MET A 30 -6.80 23.79 16.22
C MET A 30 -7.39 25.18 15.94
N LYS A 31 -7.57 25.53 14.66
CA LYS A 31 -8.28 26.76 14.24
C LYS A 31 -9.81 26.63 14.25
N GLY A 32 -10.36 25.54 14.78
CA GLY A 32 -11.80 25.30 14.83
C GLY A 32 -12.44 24.97 13.47
N ARG A 33 -11.64 24.68 12.44
CA ARG A 33 -12.15 24.29 11.12
C ARG A 33 -12.51 22.81 11.13
N PRO A 34 -13.69 22.41 10.62
CA PRO A 34 -13.99 21.00 10.38
C PRO A 34 -12.96 20.39 9.43
N THR A 35 -12.24 19.36 9.88
CA THR A 35 -11.19 18.68 9.11
C THR A 35 -11.41 17.17 9.11
N LEU A 36 -11.45 16.58 7.92
CA LEU A 36 -11.50 15.14 7.71
C LEU A 36 -10.19 14.67 7.06
N TRP A 37 -9.51 13.75 7.73
CA TRP A 37 -8.36 13.05 7.17
C TRP A 37 -8.72 11.57 7.06
N LEU A 38 -9.06 11.14 5.84
CA LEU A 38 -9.51 9.78 5.57
C LEU A 38 -8.34 8.94 5.03
N PRO A 39 -7.89 7.90 5.75
CA PRO A 39 -6.97 6.92 5.17
C PRO A 39 -7.64 6.11 4.06
N GLY A 40 -6.83 5.73 3.08
CA GLY A 40 -7.24 4.81 2.01
C GLY A 40 -6.04 4.07 1.43
N THR A 41 -6.32 2.93 0.79
CA THR A 41 -5.34 2.12 0.07
C THR A 41 -5.79 1.96 -1.37
N ASP A 42 -4.87 2.08 -2.32
CA ASP A 42 -5.14 1.83 -3.73
C ASP A 42 -5.04 0.33 -3.97
N HIS A 43 -5.91 -0.19 -4.83
CA HIS A 43 -5.83 -1.56 -5.30
C HIS A 43 -4.59 -1.81 -6.18
N ALA A 44 -4.01 -0.78 -6.80
CA ALA A 44 -2.72 -0.80 -7.52
C ALA A 44 -2.51 -2.05 -8.41
N GLY A 45 -3.56 -2.52 -9.10
CA GLY A 45 -3.67 -3.89 -9.61
C GLY A 45 -2.50 -4.33 -10.52
N ILE A 46 -2.08 -3.49 -11.47
CA ILE A 46 -0.97 -3.81 -12.40
C ILE A 46 0.37 -3.86 -11.65
N ALA A 47 0.57 -2.92 -10.73
CA ALA A 47 1.82 -2.78 -9.99
C ALA A 47 1.98 -3.95 -9.00
N THR A 48 0.91 -4.35 -8.30
CA THR A 48 0.88 -5.54 -7.44
C THR A 48 1.13 -6.82 -8.25
N GLN A 49 0.55 -6.95 -9.44
CA GLN A 49 0.76 -8.10 -10.30
C GLN A 49 2.24 -8.25 -10.69
N LEU A 50 2.91 -7.17 -11.09
CA LEU A 50 4.32 -7.18 -11.47
C LEU A 50 5.24 -7.60 -10.31
N VAL A 51 4.94 -7.16 -9.09
CA VAL A 51 5.72 -7.52 -7.88
C VAL A 51 5.54 -9.01 -7.56
N VAL A 52 4.31 -9.52 -7.62
CA VAL A 52 4.02 -10.95 -7.38
C VAL A 52 4.65 -11.81 -8.47
N GLU A 53 4.61 -11.40 -9.74
CA GLU A 53 5.30 -12.10 -10.83
C GLU A 53 6.82 -12.15 -10.63
N ARG A 54 7.44 -11.06 -10.15
CA ARG A 54 8.88 -11.05 -9.81
C ARG A 54 9.22 -11.97 -8.65
N MET A 55 8.37 -12.02 -7.61
CA MET A 55 8.55 -12.94 -6.48
C MET A 55 8.41 -14.40 -6.93
N LEU A 56 7.43 -14.71 -7.77
CA LEU A 56 7.29 -16.05 -8.33
C LEU A 56 8.49 -16.45 -9.17
N ALA A 57 9.04 -15.53 -9.95
CA ALA A 57 10.26 -15.76 -10.72
C ALA A 57 11.49 -16.04 -9.84
N THR A 58 11.60 -15.42 -8.66
CA THR A 58 12.68 -15.75 -7.71
C THR A 58 12.53 -17.16 -7.12
N ASP A 59 11.31 -17.66 -7.00
CA ASP A 59 11.01 -19.02 -6.56
C ASP A 59 11.06 -20.04 -7.72
N GLY A 60 11.44 -19.61 -8.93
CA GLY A 60 11.55 -20.45 -10.13
C GLY A 60 10.20 -20.82 -10.77
N VAL A 61 9.10 -20.23 -10.30
CA VAL A 61 7.74 -20.54 -10.77
C VAL A 61 7.30 -19.48 -11.79
N LYS A 62 6.87 -19.89 -12.99
CA LYS A 62 6.30 -18.94 -13.95
C LYS A 62 4.82 -18.78 -13.68
N ARG A 63 4.30 -17.57 -13.93
CA ARG A 63 2.86 -17.30 -13.88
C ARG A 63 2.06 -18.22 -14.81
N ALA A 64 2.62 -18.58 -15.97
CA ALA A 64 1.97 -19.48 -16.92
C ALA A 64 1.77 -20.90 -16.37
N ASP A 65 2.62 -21.30 -15.42
CA ASP A 65 2.53 -22.61 -14.76
C ASP A 65 1.51 -22.59 -13.60
N LEU A 66 1.03 -21.40 -13.23
CA LEU A 66 0.02 -21.17 -12.19
C LEU A 66 -1.36 -20.94 -12.82
N GLY A 67 -2.35 -21.69 -12.35
CA GLY A 67 -3.75 -21.40 -12.64
C GLY A 67 -4.17 -20.02 -12.12
N ARG A 68 -5.22 -19.44 -12.72
CA ARG A 68 -5.76 -18.12 -12.36
C ARG A 68 -6.11 -18.02 -10.87
N ASP A 69 -6.66 -19.08 -10.29
CA ASP A 69 -7.15 -19.06 -8.91
C ASP A 69 -6.00 -19.03 -7.91
N GLU A 70 -4.98 -19.86 -8.10
CA GLU A 70 -3.75 -19.88 -7.29
C GLU A 70 -2.98 -18.56 -7.40
N PHE A 71 -2.87 -17.99 -8.61
CA PHE A 71 -2.27 -16.68 -8.80
C PHE A 71 -3.05 -15.59 -8.05
N THR A 72 -4.39 -15.60 -8.15
CA THR A 72 -5.26 -14.63 -7.48
C THR A 72 -5.12 -14.71 -5.95
N LYS A 73 -5.04 -15.92 -5.40
CA LYS A 73 -4.83 -16.15 -3.98
C LYS A 73 -3.53 -15.53 -3.49
N ARG A 74 -2.42 -15.76 -4.20
CA ARG A 74 -1.12 -15.17 -3.87
C ARG A 74 -1.10 -13.65 -3.95
N VAL A 75 -1.77 -13.07 -4.94
CA VAL A 75 -1.94 -11.61 -5.03
C VAL A 75 -2.68 -11.07 -3.81
N TRP A 76 -3.70 -11.77 -3.32
CA TRP A 76 -4.43 -11.38 -2.11
C TRP A 76 -3.55 -11.53 -0.86
N GLU A 77 -2.85 -12.66 -0.69
CA GLU A 77 -1.92 -12.84 0.42
C GLU A 77 -0.87 -11.72 0.49
N TRP A 78 -0.30 -11.35 -0.66
CA TRP A 78 0.63 -10.24 -0.78
C TRP A 78 0.00 -8.89 -0.39
N LYS A 79 -1.20 -8.60 -0.90
CA LYS A 79 -1.93 -7.37 -0.59
C LYS A 79 -2.22 -7.27 0.92
N GLN A 80 -2.66 -8.35 1.57
CA GLN A 80 -2.95 -8.34 3.01
C GLN A 80 -1.69 -8.03 3.83
N LYS A 81 -0.57 -8.68 3.52
CA LYS A 81 0.71 -8.46 4.20
C LYS A 81 1.17 -7.00 4.09
N TYR A 82 1.03 -6.41 2.90
CA TYR A 82 1.45 -5.03 2.65
C TYR A 82 0.54 -3.99 3.31
N ILE A 83 -0.78 -4.16 3.17
CA ILE A 83 -1.76 -3.28 3.80
C ILE A 83 -1.55 -3.30 5.32
N TYR A 84 -1.39 -4.48 5.92
CA TYR A 84 -1.13 -4.60 7.34
C TYR A 84 0.13 -3.84 7.79
N PHE A 85 1.23 -3.96 7.04
CA PHE A 85 2.47 -3.24 7.33
C PHE A 85 2.30 -1.71 7.20
N LEU A 86 1.63 -1.26 6.13
CA LEU A 86 1.36 0.16 5.89
C LEU A 86 0.53 0.79 7.00
N PHE A 87 -0.55 0.14 7.43
CA PHE A 87 -1.37 0.65 8.53
C PHE A 87 -0.58 0.74 9.83
N LYS A 88 0.21 -0.28 10.20
CA LYS A 88 1.01 -0.28 11.43
C LYS A 88 2.13 0.78 11.47
N SER A 89 2.62 1.21 10.32
CA SER A 89 3.67 2.23 10.27
C SER A 89 3.13 3.66 10.26
N ILE A 90 1.86 3.86 9.93
CA ILE A 90 1.21 5.17 9.87
C ILE A 90 0.37 5.42 11.14
N TYR A 91 -0.22 4.37 11.73
CA TYR A 91 -1.04 4.38 12.94
C TYR A 91 -0.36 3.64 14.09
#